data_AF-A0A2U0AI26-F1
#
_entry.id   AF-A0A2U0AI26-F1
#
_cell.length_a   1.000
_cell.length_b   1.000
_cell.length_c   1.000
_cell.angle_alpha   90.00
_cell.angle_beta   90.00
_cell.angle_gamma   90.00
#
_symmetry.space_group_name_H-M   'P 1'
#
loop_
_entity.id
_entity.type
_entity.pdbx_description
1 polymer ?
#
loop_
_entity_poly.entity_id
_entity_poly.type
_entity_poly.pdbx_seq_one_letter_code
_entity_poly.pdbx_strand_id
1 'polypeptide(L)' 'SISGVQRRLKIVYNRAARMIEEMERTGIVGAAESNGSRTVLAPPPPKD' A
#
# COMPACT_ATOMS: atom_id res chain seq x y z
N SER A 1 1.26 5.00 -0.47
CA SER A 1 2.73 4.95 -0.65
C SER A 1 3.38 4.16 0.47
N ILE A 2 4.59 3.62 0.25
CA ILE A 2 5.34 2.84 1.26
C ILE A 2 5.59 3.69 2.52
N SER A 3 6.08 4.91 2.36
CA SER A 3 6.36 5.82 3.48
C SER A 3 5.10 6.21 4.27
N GLY A 4 3.94 6.27 3.62
CA GLY A 4 2.65 6.48 4.28
C GLY A 4 2.28 5.32 5.20
N VAL A 5 2.39 4.08 4.70
CA VAL A 5 2.14 2.86 5.49
C VAL A 5 3.13 2.74 6.64
N GLN A 6 4.41 3.01 6.37
CA GLN A 6 5.47 3.03 7.38
C GLN A 6 5.11 3.92 8.58
N ARG A 7 4.70 5.17 8.32
CA ARG A 7 4.34 6.13 9.37
C ARG A 7 3.03 5.75 10.07
N ARG A 8 2.01 5.35 9.32
CA ARG A 8 0.68 5.04 9.87
C ARG A 8 0.71 3.83 10.79
N LEU A 9 1.47 2.80 10.43
CA LEU A 9 1.58 1.55 11.19
C LEU A 9 2.80 1.50 12.13
N LYS A 10 3.66 2.55 12.12
CA LYS A 10 4.89 2.63 12.91
C LYS A 10 5.81 1.41 12.71
N ILE A 11 6.01 1.01 11.46
CA ILE A 11 6.86 -0.11 11.07
C ILE A 11 8.09 0.36 10.28
N VAL A 12 9.09 -0.50 10.11
CA VAL A 12 10.26 -0.20 9.27
C VAL A 12 9.91 -0.16 7.79
N TYR A 13 10.68 0.61 7.00
CA TYR A 13 10.44 0.81 5.55
C TYR A 13 10.33 -0.51 4.78
N ASN A 14 11.26 -1.45 4.98
CA ASN A 14 11.27 -2.74 4.27
C ASN A 14 10.03 -3.59 4.58
N ARG A 15 9.48 -3.49 5.79
CA ARG A 15 8.23 -4.18 6.15
C ARG A 15 7.05 -3.55 5.40
N ALA A 16 6.98 -2.22 5.34
CA ALA A 16 5.95 -1.52 4.57
C ALA A 16 6.06 -1.82 3.07
N ALA A 17 7.28 -1.94 2.52
CA ALA A 17 7.50 -2.28 1.12
C ALA A 17 6.94 -3.67 0.78
N ARG A 18 7.25 -4.70 1.59
CA ARG A 18 6.70 -6.06 1.41
C ARG A 18 5.17 -6.10 1.53
N MET A 19 4.58 -5.32 2.44
CA MET A 19 3.13 -5.21 2.53
C MET A 19 2.52 -4.61 1.25
N ILE A 20 3.16 -3.59 0.68
CA ILE A 20 2.69 -2.99 -0.57
C ILE A 20 2.86 -3.95 -1.76
N GLU A 21 3.94 -4.71 -1.85
CA GLU A 21 4.14 -5.76 -2.86
C GLU A 21 3.07 -6.85 -2.77
N GLU A 22 2.71 -7.25 -1.54
CA GLU A 22 1.61 -8.16 -1.30
C GLU A 22 0.28 -7.58 -1.80
N MET A 23 -0.01 -6.33 -1.42
CA MET A 23 -1.22 -5.62 -1.84
C MET A 23 -1.31 -5.48 -3.36
N GLU A 24 -0.18 -5.30 -4.06
CA GLU A 24 -0.15 -5.29 -5.53
C GLU A 24 -0.45 -6.68 -6.10
N ARG A 25 0.20 -7.71 -5.57
CA ARG A 25 0.00 -9.10 -6.00
C ARG A 25 -1.45 -9.57 -5.83
N THR A 26 -2.13 -9.13 -4.78
CA THR A 26 -3.53 -9.46 -4.52
C THR A 26 -4.52 -8.49 -5.20
N GLY A 27 -4.06 -7.51 -5.97
CA GLY A 27 -4.92 -6.56 -6.68
C GLY A 27 -5.58 -5.50 -5.79
N ILE A 28 -5.05 -5.24 -4.58
CA ILE A 28 -5.53 -4.19 -3.68
C ILE A 28 -4.99 -2.82 -4.11
N VAL A 29 -3.75 -2.75 -4.61
CA VAL A 29 -3.15 -1.54 -5.18
C VAL A 29 -2.63 -1.80 -6.59
N GLY A 30 -2.57 -0.76 -7.41
CA GLY A 30 -1.97 -0.81 -8.75
C GLY A 30 -0.44 -0.73 -8.73
N ALA A 31 0.13 -0.76 -9.94
CA ALA A 31 1.56 -0.60 -10.16
C ALA A 31 2.10 0.72 -9.59
N ALA A 32 3.40 0.74 -9.32
CA ALA A 32 4.07 1.96 -8.89
C ALA A 32 4.11 2.99 -10.03
N GLU A 33 3.70 4.22 -9.73
CA GLU A 33 3.87 5.39 -10.60
C GLU A 33 5.31 5.93 -10.52
N SER A 34 5.67 6.83 -11.42
CA SER A 34 7.01 7.46 -11.48
C SER A 34 7.44 8.17 -10.19
N ASN A 35 6.49 8.62 -9.38
CA ASN A 35 6.71 9.26 -8.09
C ASN A 35 6.71 8.27 -6.90
N GLY A 36 6.62 6.95 -7.15
CA GLY A 36 6.53 5.90 -6.13
C GLY A 36 5.17 5.82 -5.42
N SER A 37 4.17 6.56 -5.92
CA SER A 37 2.78 6.43 -5.50
C SER A 37 2.10 5.24 -6.19
N ARG A 38 0.95 4.83 -5.65
CA ARG A 38 0.17 3.69 -6.12
C ARG A 38 -1.30 4.01 -5.92
N THR A 39 -2.11 3.71 -6.93
CA THR A 39 -3.57 3.82 -6.85
C THR A 39 -4.16 2.66 -6.03
N VAL A 40 -5.17 2.93 -5.21
CA VAL A 40 -5.92 1.88 -4.48
C VAL A 40 -7.05 1.38 -5.38
N LEU A 41 -7.11 0.06 -5.58
CA LEU A 41 -8.10 -0.61 -6.43
C LEU A 41 -9.22 -1.27 -5.61
N ALA A 42 -8.91 -1.68 -4.37
CA ALA A 42 -9.91 -2.29 -3.50
C ALA A 42 -10.97 -1.27 -3.06
N PRO A 43 -12.25 -1.68 -2.96
CA PRO A 43 -13.29 -0.84 -2.38
C PRO A 43 -12.98 -0.55 -0.90
N PRO A 44 -13.51 0.56 -0.35
CA PRO A 44 -13.40 0.81 1.08
C PRO A 44 -14.11 -0.30 1.87
N PRO A 45 -13.69 -0.57 3.13
CA PRO A 45 -14.39 -1.50 3.99
C PRO A 45 -15.87 -1.08 4.16
N PRO A 46 -16.80 -2.04 4.37
CA PRO A 46 -18.19 -1.74 4.68
C PRO A 46 -18.29 -0.74 5.84
N LYS A 47 -19.27 0.17 5.79
CA LYS A 47 -19.62 1.01 6.94
C LYS A 47 -20.39 0.13 7.92
N ASP A 48 -20.04 0.20 9.21
CA ASP A 48 -20.81 -0.38 10.30
C ASP A 48 -22.24 0.20 10.34
#